data_AF-A0A954Z7G3-F1
#
_entry.id   AF-A0A954Z7G3-F1
#
_cell.length_a   1.000
_cell.length_b   1.000
_cell.length_c   1.000
_cell.angle_alpha   90.00
_cell.angle_beta   90.00
_cell.angle_gamma   90.00
#
_symmetry.space_group_name_H-M   'P 1'
#
loop_
_entity.id
_entity.type
_entity.pdbx_description
1 polymer ?
#
loop_
_entity_poly.entity_id
_entity_poly.type
_entity_poly.pdbx_seq_one_letter_code
_entity_poly.pdbx_strand_id
1 'polypeptide(L)' 'MKPETIALHAGYETESTTKSVAVPIYQTVAYEFDNAQHGADLFNLAVPGNIYTRIMNPT' A
#
# COMPACT_ATOMS: atom_id res chain seq x y z
N MET A 1 -0.37 9.24 -22.24
CA MET A 1 -0.10 10.35 -21.30
C MET A 1 1.29 10.89 -21.60
N LYS A 2 1.58 12.19 -21.41
CA LYS A 2 2.92 12.74 -21.69
C LYS A 2 3.91 12.30 -20.59
N PRO A 3 5.22 12.17 -20.87
CA PRO A 3 6.21 11.77 -19.87
C PRO A 3 6.20 12.65 -18.61
N GLU A 4 6.00 13.95 -18.75
CA GLU A 4 5.96 14.90 -17.63
C GLU A 4 4.75 14.64 -16.72
N THR A 5 3.62 14.22 -17.30
CA THR A 5 2.43 13.85 -16.53
C THR A 5 2.62 12.52 -15.80
N ILE A 6 3.27 11.55 -16.45
CA ILE A 6 3.60 10.25 -15.83
C ILE A 6 4.52 10.47 -14.63
N ALA A 7 5.55 11.32 -14.77
CA ALA A 7 6.48 11.63 -13.68
C ALA A 7 5.79 12.22 -12.43
N LEU A 8 4.66 12.92 -12.61
CA LEU A 8 3.92 13.53 -11.50
C LEU A 8 2.83 12.64 -10.89
N HIS A 9 2.25 11.72 -11.67
CA HIS A 9 1.01 11.03 -11.27
C HIS A 9 1.08 9.50 -11.27
N ALA A 10 2.06 8.89 -11.93
CA ALA A 10 2.11 7.43 -12.00
C ALA A 10 2.46 6.81 -10.64
N GLY A 11 1.75 5.73 -10.28
CA GLY A 11 2.02 4.95 -9.06
C GLY A 11 1.26 5.39 -7.82
N TYR A 12 0.57 6.54 -7.85
CA TYR A 12 -0.27 6.99 -6.74
C TYR A 12 -1.62 7.50 -7.21
N GLU A 13 -2.68 6.97 -6.61
CA GLU A 13 -4.01 7.51 -6.66
C GLU A 13 -4.43 7.92 -5.26
N THR A 14 -5.11 9.06 -5.14
CA THR A 14 -5.54 9.62 -3.86
C THR A 14 -6.39 8.62 -3.08
N GLU A 15 -5.92 8.21 -1.90
CA GLU A 15 -6.64 7.26 -1.06
C GLU A 15 -7.95 7.82 -0.49
N SER A 16 -8.92 6.94 -0.27
CA SER A 16 -10.29 7.34 0.11
C SER A 16 -10.42 7.83 1.55
N THR A 17 -9.49 7.45 2.43
CA THR A 17 -9.53 7.76 3.87
C THR A 17 -9.39 9.25 4.13
N THR A 18 -8.31 9.87 3.62
CA THR A 18 -8.00 11.29 3.88
C THR A 18 -8.07 12.18 2.65
N LYS A 19 -8.10 11.60 1.45
CA LYS A 19 -8.01 12.31 0.17
C LYS A 19 -6.76 13.20 0.04
N SER A 20 -5.65 12.80 0.66
CA SER A 20 -4.37 13.49 0.51
C SER A 20 -3.85 13.42 -0.93
N VAL A 21 -3.49 14.58 -1.49
CA VAL A 21 -2.84 14.65 -2.81
C VAL A 21 -1.35 14.28 -2.77
N ALA A 22 -0.72 14.37 -1.59
CA ALA A 22 0.62 13.88 -1.36
C ALA A 22 0.57 12.44 -0.83
N VAL A 23 1.53 11.62 -1.27
CA VAL A 23 1.69 10.24 -0.77
C VAL A 23 1.97 10.27 0.73
N PRO A 24 1.19 9.58 1.58
CA PRO A 24 1.47 9.49 3.01
C PRO A 24 2.75 8.69 3.29
N ILE A 25 3.43 9.04 4.39
CA ILE A 25 4.59 8.28 4.89
C ILE A 25 4.09 7.26 5.92
N TYR A 26 4.08 5.98 5.55
CA TYR A 26 3.71 4.89 6.45
C TYR A 26 4.93 4.38 7.21
N GLN A 27 5.39 5.18 8.17
CA GLN A 27 6.52 4.87 9.06
C GLN A 27 6.12 3.84 10.14
N THR A 28 5.88 2.60 9.71
CA THR A 28 5.50 1.47 10.57
C THR A 28 6.46 0.29 10.35
N VAL A 29 6.33 -0.74 11.18
CA VAL A 29 7.05 -2.02 11.03
C VAL A 29 6.13 -3.17 10.60
N ALA A 30 4.83 -3.07 10.88
CA ALA A 30 3.84 -4.13 10.67
C ALA A 30 2.46 -3.54 10.34
N TYR A 31 1.59 -4.38 9.76
CA TYR A 31 0.21 -4.05 9.41
C TYR A 31 -0.74 -5.05 10.10
N GLU A 32 -1.90 -4.55 10.53
CA GLU A 32 -2.92 -5.37 11.18
C GLU A 32 -3.63 -6.28 10.15
N PHE A 33 -3.96 -7.51 10.56
CA PHE A 33 -4.82 -8.38 9.77
C PHE A 33 -6.25 -8.25 10.24
N ASP A 34 -7.20 -8.19 9.30
CA ASP A 34 -8.64 -8.10 9.64
C ASP A 34 -9.12 -9.31 10.47
N ASN A 35 -8.52 -10.48 10.24
CA ASN A 35 -8.73 -11.71 11.01
C ASN A 35 -7.62 -12.75 10.71
N ALA A 36 -7.68 -13.90 11.39
CA ALA A 36 -6.70 -14.97 11.24
C ALA A 36 -6.64 -15.57 9.83
N GLN A 37 -7.78 -15.67 9.12
CA GLN A 37 -7.81 -16.18 7.75
C GLN A 37 -7.15 -15.21 6.77
N HIS A 38 -7.41 -13.90 6.91
CA HIS A 38 -6.75 -12.88 6.10
C HIS A 38 -5.22 -12.95 6.24
N GLY A 39 -4.71 -13.10 7.46
CA GLY A 39 -3.27 -13.32 7.68
C GLY A 39 -2.72 -14.54 6.94
N ALA A 40 -3.42 -15.68 7.01
CA ALA A 40 -3.02 -16.90 6.30
C ALA A 40 -3.02 -16.72 4.77
N ASP A 41 -4.02 -16.02 4.23
CA ASP A 41 -4.15 -15.77 2.80
C ASP A 41 -3.02 -14.86 2.29
N LEU A 42 -2.62 -13.84 3.06
CA LEU A 42 -1.48 -12.97 2.73
C LEU A 42 -0.16 -13.77 2.66
N PHE A 43 0.10 -14.63 3.65
CA PHE A 43 1.32 -15.45 3.67
C PHE A 43 1.36 -16.53 2.58
N ASN A 44 0.19 -17.00 2.14
CA ASN A 44 0.05 -17.92 1.01
C ASN A 44 0.06 -17.22 -0.36
N LEU A 45 0.19 -15.88 -0.39
CA LEU A 45 0.08 -15.05 -1.59
C LEU A 45 -1.27 -15.23 -2.33
N ALA A 46 -2.30 -15.67 -1.61
CA ALA A 46 -3.64 -15.86 -2.15
C ALA A 46 -4.35 -14.52 -2.35
N VAL A 47 -4.02 -13.52 -1.54
CA VAL A 47 -4.49 -12.13 -1.66
C VAL A 47 -3.31 -11.16 -1.57
N PRO A 48 -3.36 -10.01 -2.29
CA PRO A 48 -2.35 -8.97 -2.14
C PRO A 48 -2.54 -8.20 -0.83
N GLY A 49 -1.44 -7.74 -0.24
CA GLY A 49 -1.48 -6.85 0.92
C GLY A 49 -0.14 -6.74 1.60
N ASN A 50 -0.08 -5.85 2.61
CA ASN A 50 1.12 -5.63 3.40
C ASN A 50 1.12 -6.52 4.64
N ILE A 51 2.29 -7.10 4.97
CA ILE A 51 2.48 -7.93 6.16
C ILE A 51 3.43 -7.23 7.14
N TYR A 52 4.65 -6.95 6.68
CA TYR A 52 5.65 -6.19 7.41
C TYR A 52 6.57 -5.44 6.45
N THR A 53 7.07 -4.30 6.90
CA THR A 53 7.76 -3.30 6.06
C THR A 53 9.02 -3.81 5.37
N ARG A 54 9.70 -4.82 5.93
CA ARG A 54 10.87 -5.44 5.29
C ARG A 54 10.55 -6.13 3.94
N ILE A 55 9.31 -6.56 3.71
CA ILE A 55 8.88 -7.12 2.40
C ILE A 55 8.18 -6.06 1.56
N MET A 56 7.24 -5.32 2.15
CA MET A 56 6.42 -4.35 1.42
C MET A 56 5.98 -3.21 2.32
N ASN A 57 6.02 -1.99 1.78
CA ASN A 57 5.52 -0.77 2.38
C ASN A 57 4.74 0.02 1.30
N PRO A 58 3.60 0.67 1.63
CA PRO A 58 2.79 1.39 0.65
C PRO A 58 3.29 2.80 0.31
N THR A 59 4.31 3.34 1.00
CA THR A 59 5.03 4.55 0.57
C THR A 59 6.01 4.22 -0.53
#